data_AF-W1XFP1-F1
#
_entry.id   AF-W1XFP1-F1
#
_cell.length_a   1.000
_cell.length_b   1.000
_cell.length_c   1.000
_cell.angle_alpha   90.00
_cell.angle_beta   90.00
_cell.angle_gamma   90.00
#
_symmetry.space_group_name_H-M   'P 1'
#
loop_
_entity.id
_entity.type
_entity.pdbx_description
1 polymer ?
#
loop_
_entity_poly.entity_id
_entity_poly.type
_entity_poly.pdbx_seq_one_letter_code
_entity_poly.pdbx_strand_id
1 'polypeptide(L)'
;EGLKTVSDMSKNEKGKIKIGASTTIGIYILPDIIKGFLQEHKGIEVSLSVANTEKIEKMILENEIDFAYIEGRCSYKEIIKEEMWEDEL
;
A
#
# COMPACT_ATOMS: atom_id res chain seq x y z
N GLU A 1 31.07 0.43 0.70
CA GLU A 1 29.71 0.35 0.12
C GLU A 1 28.59 0.74 1.10
N GLY A 2 28.68 0.43 2.40
CA GLY A 2 27.63 0.76 3.37
C GLY A 2 27.28 2.25 3.58
N LEU A 3 28.21 3.19 3.33
CA LEU A 3 27.95 4.63 3.40
C LEU A 3 26.99 5.14 2.32
N LYS A 4 26.91 4.47 1.15
CA LYS A 4 25.95 4.83 0.09
C LYS A 4 24.53 4.43 0.46
N THR A 5 24.34 3.24 1.03
CA THR A 5 23.02 2.71 1.38
C THR A 5 22.29 3.58 2.40
N VAL A 6 23.01 4.10 3.40
CA VAL A 6 22.43 5.00 4.42
C VAL A 6 22.08 6.37 3.83
N SER A 7 22.87 6.87 2.87
CA SER A 7 22.60 8.17 2.23
C SER A 7 21.47 8.10 1.20
N ASP A 8 21.31 6.97 0.49
CA ASP A 8 20.19 6.75 -0.44
C ASP A 8 18.84 6.68 0.31
N MET A 9 18.81 6.13 1.54
CA MET A 9 17.62 6.16 2.41
C MET A 9 17.22 7.58 2.79
N SER A 10 18.18 8.47 3.06
CA SER A 10 17.90 9.87 3.42
C SER A 10 17.37 10.73 2.26
N LYS A 11 17.49 10.26 1.02
CA LYS A 11 16.96 10.93 -0.18
C LYS A 11 15.65 10.31 -0.70
N ASN A 12 15.11 9.28 -0.03
CA ASN A 12 13.90 8.57 -0.43
C ASN A 12 14.00 7.96 -1.85
N GLU A 13 15.22 7.70 -2.35
CA GLU A 13 15.45 7.28 -3.73
C GLU A 13 15.33 5.75 -3.91
N LYS A 14 15.39 4.96 -2.82
CA LYS A 14 15.27 3.49 -2.85
C LYS A 14 14.51 2.97 -1.63
N GLY A 15 13.65 1.97 -1.83
CA GLY A 15 12.83 1.40 -0.77
C GLY A 15 11.83 0.37 -1.28
N LYS A 16 11.09 -0.24 -0.36
CA LYS A 16 10.01 -1.18 -0.67
C LYS A 16 8.74 -0.75 0.04
N ILE A 17 7.63 -0.77 -0.67
CA ILE A 17 6.29 -0.50 -0.15
C ILE A 17 5.42 -1.73 -0.40
N LYS A 18 4.75 -2.21 0.64
CA LYS A 18 3.85 -3.36 0.62
C LYS A 18 2.42 -2.87 0.82
N ILE A 19 1.61 -2.94 -0.22
CA ILE A 19 0.24 -2.41 -0.25
C ILE A 19 -0.74 -3.57 -0.23
N GLY A 20 -1.77 -3.49 0.63
CA GLY A 20 -2.95 -4.35 0.57
C GLY A 20 -4.12 -3.67 -0.13
N ALA A 21 -4.99 -4.45 -0.78
CA ALA A 21 -6.23 -3.90 -1.31
C ALA A 21 -7.38 -4.91 -1.33
N SER A 22 -8.61 -4.40 -1.18
CA SER A 22 -9.80 -5.14 -1.56
C SER A 22 -9.81 -5.42 -3.07
N THR A 23 -10.61 -6.40 -3.49
CA THR A 23 -10.57 -6.91 -4.87
C THR A 23 -10.85 -5.83 -5.92
N THR A 24 -11.88 -5.00 -5.74
CA THR A 24 -12.22 -3.95 -6.71
C THR A 24 -11.11 -2.91 -6.80
N ILE A 25 -10.67 -2.37 -5.66
CA ILE A 25 -9.66 -1.31 -5.61
C ILE A 25 -8.31 -1.82 -6.15
N GLY A 26 -7.91 -3.03 -5.76
CA GLY A 26 -6.65 -3.64 -6.15
C GLY A 26 -6.55 -3.98 -7.63
N ILE A 27 -7.67 -4.32 -8.27
CA ILE A 27 -7.69 -4.71 -9.69
C ILE A 27 -7.90 -3.51 -10.60
N TYR A 28 -8.74 -2.55 -10.22
CA TYR A 28 -9.19 -1.50 -11.14
C TYR A 28 -8.58 -0.13 -10.88
N ILE A 29 -8.19 0.20 -9.64
CA ILE A 29 -7.76 1.55 -9.27
C ILE A 29 -6.24 1.61 -9.06
N LEU A 30 -5.71 0.70 -8.24
CA LEU A 30 -4.30 0.75 -7.86
C LEU A 30 -3.30 0.53 -8.99
N PRO A 31 -3.55 -0.27 -10.05
CA PRO A 31 -2.56 -0.45 -11.10
C PRO A 31 -2.13 0.87 -11.76
N ASP A 32 -3.07 1.78 -12.02
CA ASP A 32 -2.77 3.07 -12.66
C ASP A 32 -2.04 4.03 -11.70
N ILE A 33 -2.45 4.06 -10.43
CA ILE A 33 -1.79 4.87 -9.39
C ILE A 33 -0.35 4.39 -9.18
N ILE A 34 -0.15 3.08 -9.00
CA ILE A 34 1.17 2.47 -8.80
C ILE A 34 2.06 2.73 -10.02
N LYS A 35 1.51 2.60 -11.23
CA LYS A 35 2.26 2.88 -12.46
C LYS A 35 2.75 4.32 -12.51
N GLY A 36 1.90 5.30 -12.20
CA GLY A 36 2.30 6.71 -12.14
C GLY A 36 3.39 6.95 -11.09
N PHE A 37 3.20 6.41 -9.89
CA PHE A 37 4.18 6.51 -8.80
C PHE A 37 5.55 5.91 -9.18
N LEU A 38 5.59 4.72 -9.79
CA LEU A 38 6.83 4.07 -10.20
C LEU A 38 7.55 4.80 -11.36
N GLN A 39 6.83 5.56 -12.18
CA GLN A 39 7.45 6.40 -13.22
C GLN A 39 8.24 7.57 -12.61
N GLU A 40 7.73 8.16 -11.54
CA GLU A 40 8.37 9.26 -10.80
C GLU A 40 9.45 8.75 -9.83
N HIS A 41 9.28 7.55 -9.27
CA HIS A 41 10.14 7.00 -8.22
C HIS A 41 10.79 5.66 -8.62
N LYS A 42 11.74 5.70 -9.55
CA LYS A 42 12.34 4.51 -10.19
C LYS A 42 13.10 3.54 -9.27
N GLY A 43 13.50 3.97 -8.07
CA GLY A 43 14.21 3.10 -7.12
C GLY A 43 13.31 2.47 -6.05
N ILE A 44 12.00 2.73 -6.09
CA ILE A 44 11.04 2.13 -5.17
C ILE A 44 10.47 0.85 -5.78
N GLU A 45 10.44 -0.22 -4.99
CA GLU A 45 9.70 -1.44 -5.30
C GLU A 45 8.32 -1.38 -4.62
N VAL A 46 7.25 -1.59 -5.39
CA VAL A 46 5.91 -1.71 -4.85
C VAL A 46 5.44 -3.16 -5.01
N SER A 47 4.95 -3.76 -3.92
CA SER A 47 4.27 -5.05 -3.96
C SER A 47 2.81 -4.87 -3.55
N LEU A 48 1.91 -5.47 -4.32
CA LEU A 48 0.46 -5.37 -4.11
C LEU A 48 -0.11 -6.74 -3.76
N SER A 49 -0.82 -6.82 -2.64
CA SER A 49 -1.59 -7.98 -2.21
C SER A 49 -3.08 -7.69 -2.32
N VAL A 50 -3.79 -8.49 -3.12
CA VAL A 50 -5.24 -8.34 -3.33
C VAL A 50 -5.98 -9.48 -2.65
N ALA A 51 -6.91 -9.15 -1.75
CA ALA A 51 -7.72 -10.12 -1.03
C ALA A 51 -9.06 -9.50 -0.60
N ASN A 52 -9.88 -10.23 0.17
CA ASN A 52 -11.04 -9.64 0.83
C ASN A 52 -10.61 -8.80 2.05
N THR A 53 -11.51 -7.93 2.52
CA THR A 53 -11.23 -7.01 3.64
C THR A 53 -10.70 -7.73 4.87
N GLU A 54 -11.32 -8.84 5.29
CA GLU A 54 -10.88 -9.61 6.48
C GLU A 54 -9.42 -10.08 6.37
N LYS A 55 -9.00 -10.57 5.21
CA LYS A 55 -7.62 -11.01 5.02
C LYS A 55 -6.64 -9.83 4.99
N ILE A 56 -7.02 -8.73 4.35
CA ILE A 56 -6.21 -7.51 4.34
C ILE A 56 -6.00 -6.96 5.76
N GLU A 57 -7.04 -6.93 6.58
CA GLU A 57 -6.95 -6.50 7.97
C GLU A 57 -5.95 -7.36 8.77
N LYS A 58 -6.00 -8.68 8.61
CA LYS A 58 -5.02 -9.59 9.25
C LYS A 58 -3.59 -9.28 8.80
N MET A 59 -3.38 -9.07 7.50
CA MET A 59 -2.06 -8.74 6.97
C MET A 59 -1.51 -7.41 7.52
N ILE A 60 -2.38 -6.42 7.81
CA ILE A 60 -1.98 -5.18 8.52
C ILE A 60 -1.55 -5.50 9.96
N LEU A 61 -2.37 -6.24 10.71
CA LEU A 61 -2.10 -6.56 12.12
C LEU A 61 -0.83 -7.40 12.28
N GLU A 62 -0.50 -8.22 11.29
CA GLU A 62 0.70 -9.06 11.24
C GLU A 62 1.93 -8.34 10.65
N ASN A 63 1.80 -7.06 10.27
CA ASN A 63 2.84 -6.25 9.60
C ASN A 63 3.34 -6.85 8.27
N GLU A 64 2.53 -7.68 7.62
CA GLU A 64 2.83 -8.23 6.30
C GLU A 64 2.77 -7.15 5.22
N ILE A 65 1.85 -6.18 5.37
CA ILE A 65 1.70 -4.99 4.52
C ILE A 65 1.80 -3.70 5.35
N ASP A 66 2.16 -2.61 4.70
CA ASP A 66 2.42 -1.33 5.34
C ASP A 66 1.12 -0.51 5.48
N PHE A 67 0.25 -0.56 4.47
CA PHE A 67 -1.08 0.05 4.49
C PHE A 67 -2.00 -0.64 3.48
N ALA A 68 -3.30 -0.33 3.53
CA ALA A 68 -4.27 -0.92 2.62
C ALA A 68 -5.43 -0.01 2.24
N TYR A 69 -6.01 -0.29 1.07
CA TYR A 69 -7.28 0.27 0.63
C TYR A 69 -8.37 -0.80 0.68
N ILE A 70 -9.45 -0.55 1.41
CA ILE A 70 -10.54 -1.50 1.54
C ILE A 70 -11.87 -0.85 1.19
N GLU A 71 -12.82 -1.67 0.76
CA GLU A 71 -14.21 -1.27 0.64
C GLU A 71 -14.95 -1.58 1.94
N GLY A 72 -15.81 -0.68 2.37
CA GLY A 72 -16.68 -0.86 3.52
C GLY A 72 -15.98 -0.67 4.86
N ARG A 73 -16.42 -1.42 5.88
CA ARG A 73 -16.05 -1.17 7.27
C ARG A 73 -14.81 -1.97 7.66
N CYS A 74 -13.91 -1.30 8.40
CA CYS A 74 -12.84 -1.94 9.16
C CYS A 74 -13.36 -2.40 10.53
N SER A 75 -13.04 -3.63 10.92
CA SER A 75 -13.52 -4.31 12.12
C SER A 75 -12.62 -4.10 13.34
N TYR A 76 -11.33 -3.81 13.13
CA TYR A 76 -10.32 -3.71 14.18
C TYR A 76 -10.08 -2.27 14.60
N LYS A 77 -10.02 -2.03 15.92
CA LYS A 77 -9.84 -0.67 16.49
C LYS A 77 -8.38 -0.22 16.48
N GLU A 78 -7.47 -1.18 16.38
CA GLU A 78 -6.04 -1.01 16.27
C GLU A 78 -5.63 -0.45 14.90
N ILE A 79 -6.49 -0.61 13.89
CA ILE A 79 -6.27 -0.11 12.54
C ILE A 79 -6.80 1.32 12.46
N ILE A 80 -5.89 2.26 12.16
CA ILE A 80 -6.25 3.63 11.83
C ILE A 80 -6.85 3.63 10.43
N LYS A 81 -7.98 4.33 10.29
CA LYS A 81 -8.74 4.43 9.04
C LYS A 81 -8.95 5.89 8.65
N GLU A 82 -8.77 6.16 7.38
CA GLU A 82 -9.04 7.45 6.76
C GLU A 82 -9.91 7.22 5.52
N GLU A 83 -10.94 8.06 5.35
CA GLU A 83 -11.81 8.00 4.17
C GLU A 83 -11.08 8.64 2.99
N MET A 84 -10.90 7.88 1.92
CA MET A 84 -10.15 8.29 0.72
C MET A 84 -11.05 8.69 -0.43
N TRP A 85 -12.09 7.89 -0.70
CA TRP A 85 -13.05 8.10 -1.77
C TRP A 85 -14.45 7.78 -1.28
N GLU A 86 -15.42 8.62 -1.67
CA GLU A 86 -16.82 8.24 -1.60
C GLU A 86 -17.14 7.39 -2.84
N ASP A 87 -17.82 6.26 -2.63
CA ASP A 87 -18.39 5.49 -3.72
C ASP A 87 -19.56 6.30 -4.30
N GLU A 88 -19.58 6.53 -5.61
CA GLU A 88 -20.61 7.34 -6.28
C GLU A 88 -21.93 6.57 -6.55
N LEU A 89 -22.13 5.41 -5.91
CA LEU A 89 -23.31 4.54 -6.10
C LEU A 89 -24.52 4.89 -5.23
#